data_AF-A0A957KAA3-F1
#
_entry.id   AF-A0A957KAA3-F1
#
_cell.length_a   1.000
_cell.length_b   1.000
_cell.length_c   1.000
_cell.angle_alpha   90.00
_cell.angle_beta   90.00
_cell.angle_gamma   90.00
#
_symmetry.space_group_name_H-M   'P 1'
#
loop_
_entity.id
_entity.type
_entity.pdbx_description
1 polymer ?
#
loop_
_entity_poly.entity_id
_entity_poly.type
_entity_poly.pdbx_seq_one_letter_code
_entity_poly.pdbx_strand_id
1 'polypeptide(L)'
;MSFTPKYESAAAWYTAILKNSRKSKLPPNYPQPQPPAAWPEENVALLERYLLWLYADNASLVSIQNFYLPIAGHILGYHLQPHPTLDLEEGFQPVLDYLQAKQVSQRWLDMAHRAHNRFRRFMHQERGLAQLPDTLQDLSPRLKRYQD
;
A
#
# COMPACT_ATOMS: atom_id res chain seq x y z
N MET A 1 9.64 -25.28 -1.84
CA MET A 1 10.51 -24.22 -2.39
C MET A 1 10.61 -23.12 -1.34
N SER A 2 11.76 -22.96 -0.72
CA SER A 2 12.08 -21.81 0.13
C SER A 2 12.29 -20.59 -0.76
N PHE A 3 11.39 -19.62 -0.68
CA PHE A 3 11.45 -18.40 -1.48
C PHE A 3 12.31 -17.37 -0.76
N THR A 4 13.47 -17.05 -1.32
CA THR A 4 14.29 -15.91 -0.89
C THR A 4 13.77 -14.65 -1.57
N PRO A 5 13.32 -13.63 -0.82
CA PRO A 5 12.92 -12.36 -1.41
C PRO A 5 14.11 -11.72 -2.15
N LYS A 6 13.85 -11.17 -3.33
CA LYS A 6 14.85 -10.50 -4.19
C LYS A 6 15.50 -9.27 -3.53
N TYR A 7 14.82 -8.69 -2.54
CA TYR A 7 15.27 -7.50 -1.82
C TYR A 7 15.27 -7.80 -0.33
N GLU A 8 16.26 -7.23 0.36
CA GLU A 8 16.48 -7.42 1.79
C GLU A 8 15.45 -6.67 2.65
N SER A 9 14.74 -5.69 2.09
CA SER A 9 13.71 -4.90 2.78
C SER A 9 12.64 -4.35 1.82
N ALA A 10 11.47 -4.02 2.36
CA ALA A 10 10.40 -3.34 1.63
C ALA A 10 10.86 -1.97 1.10
N ALA A 11 11.66 -1.24 1.88
CA ALA A 11 12.24 0.04 1.47
C ALA A 11 13.21 -0.10 0.27
N ALA A 12 14.07 -1.11 0.27
CA ALA A 12 14.97 -1.40 -0.86
C ALA A 12 14.16 -1.78 -2.10
N TRP A 13 13.10 -2.58 -1.93
CA TRP A 13 12.22 -2.95 -3.02
C TRP A 13 11.47 -1.76 -3.60
N TYR A 14 10.89 -0.90 -2.75
CA TYR A 14 10.21 0.32 -3.20
C TYR A 14 11.18 1.28 -3.90
N THR A 15 12.42 1.41 -3.41
CA THR A 15 13.47 2.21 -4.09
C THR A 15 13.72 1.72 -5.51
N ALA A 16 13.80 0.40 -5.72
CA ALA A 16 13.94 -0.20 -7.04
C ALA A 16 12.70 0.03 -7.93
N ILE A 17 11.49 -0.05 -7.36
CA ILE A 17 10.23 0.27 -8.05
C ILE A 17 10.24 1.73 -8.51
N LEU A 18 10.57 2.67 -7.63
CA LEU A 18 10.61 4.11 -7.91
C LEU A 18 11.65 4.45 -8.98
N LYS A 19 12.83 3.83 -8.92
CA LYS A 19 13.86 3.99 -9.97
C LYS A 19 13.35 3.58 -11.35
N ASN A 20 12.57 2.50 -11.42
CA ASN A 20 11.98 2.05 -12.68
C ASN A 20 10.79 2.92 -13.11
N SER A 21 9.98 3.38 -12.15
CA SER A 21 8.82 4.22 -12.44
C SER A 21 9.23 5.58 -13.00
N ARG A 22 10.41 6.11 -12.65
CA ARG A 22 10.99 7.36 -13.19
C ARG A 22 11.37 7.33 -14.67
N LYS A 23 11.44 6.15 -15.30
CA LYS A 23 11.82 6.02 -16.72
C LYS A 23 10.71 6.47 -17.68
N SER A 24 9.47 6.52 -17.23
CA SER A 24 8.34 7.02 -18.02
C SER A 24 8.33 8.54 -18.03
N LYS A 25 7.88 9.13 -19.14
CA LYS A 25 7.79 10.59 -19.31
C LYS A 25 6.74 11.17 -18.36
N LEU A 26 7.17 12.08 -17.50
CA LEU A 26 6.32 12.99 -16.74
C LEU A 26 6.50 14.40 -17.31
N PRO A 27 5.53 15.31 -17.09
CA PRO A 27 5.75 16.73 -17.35
C PRO A 27 7.00 17.24 -16.60
N PRO A 28 7.72 18.23 -17.15
CA PRO A 28 8.83 18.87 -16.44
C PRO A 28 8.38 19.35 -15.06
N ASN A 29 9.20 19.12 -14.04
CA ASN A 29 8.96 19.54 -12.66
C ASN A 29 7.69 18.96 -12.00
N TYR A 30 7.09 17.90 -12.57
CA TYR A 30 5.95 17.27 -11.94
C TYR A 30 6.35 16.66 -10.57
N PRO A 31 5.59 16.90 -9.49
CA PRO A 31 5.89 16.35 -8.17
C PRO A 31 5.99 14.83 -8.17
N GLN A 32 7.03 14.30 -7.55
CA GLN A 32 7.28 12.85 -7.47
C GLN A 32 7.35 12.39 -6.02
N PRO A 33 6.98 11.12 -5.74
CA PRO A 33 7.16 10.58 -4.41
C PRO A 33 8.67 10.56 -4.07
N GLN A 34 8.96 10.90 -2.82
CA GLN A 34 10.32 10.84 -2.31
C GLN A 34 10.74 9.40 -2.04
N PRO A 35 12.04 9.06 -2.21
CA PRO A 35 12.55 7.74 -1.87
C PRO A 35 12.56 7.52 -0.35
N PRO A 36 12.57 6.26 0.13
CA PRO A 36 12.61 5.93 1.56
C PRO A 36 13.74 6.59 2.36
N ALA A 37 14.87 6.91 1.72
CA ALA A 37 15.98 7.62 2.37
C ALA A 37 15.62 9.04 2.86
N ALA A 38 14.51 9.60 2.41
CA ALA A 38 14.00 10.91 2.83
C ALA A 38 12.80 10.80 3.79
N TRP A 39 12.39 9.59 4.17
CA TRP A 39 11.22 9.38 5.03
C TRP A 39 11.62 9.35 6.50
N PRO A 40 10.69 9.65 7.42
CA PRO A 40 10.82 9.27 8.82
C PRO A 40 11.06 7.77 8.97
N GLU A 41 11.89 7.37 9.94
CA GLU A 41 12.19 5.95 10.21
C GLU A 41 10.92 5.14 10.50
N GLU A 42 9.92 5.74 11.16
CA GLU A 42 8.64 5.11 11.43
C GLU A 42 7.83 4.79 10.16
N ASN A 43 7.93 5.61 9.11
CA ASN A 43 7.27 5.34 7.83
C ASN A 43 7.96 4.20 7.08
N VAL A 44 9.29 4.10 7.22
CA VAL A 44 10.05 2.95 6.72
C VAL A 44 9.60 1.69 7.45
N ALA A 45 9.57 1.71 8.78
CA ALA A 45 9.14 0.58 9.59
C ALA A 45 7.67 0.17 9.30
N LEU A 46 6.79 1.14 9.04
CA LEU A 46 5.40 0.86 8.63
C LEU A 46 5.34 0.09 7.31
N LEU A 47 6.15 0.48 6.31
CA LEU A 47 6.17 -0.20 5.01
C LEU A 47 6.65 -1.66 5.15
N GLU A 48 7.62 -1.93 6.04
CA GLU A 48 8.06 -3.30 6.36
C GLU A 48 6.93 -4.12 6.99
N ARG A 49 6.22 -3.55 7.97
CA ARG A 49 5.05 -4.22 8.58
C ARG A 49 3.94 -4.45 7.58
N TYR A 50 3.70 -3.50 6.67
CA TYR A 50 2.71 -3.67 5.61
C TYR A 50 3.07 -4.82 4.67
N LEU A 51 4.35 -4.97 4.32
CA LEU A 51 4.80 -6.09 3.49
C LEU A 51 4.56 -7.44 4.18
N LEU A 52 4.89 -7.56 5.47
CA LEU A 52 4.61 -8.77 6.26
C LEU A 52 3.10 -9.05 6.33
N TRP A 53 2.29 -8.02 6.55
CA TRP A 53 0.84 -8.11 6.57
C TRP A 53 0.26 -8.61 5.24
N LEU A 54 0.80 -8.14 4.11
CA LEU A 54 0.40 -8.59 2.78
C LEU A 54 0.67 -10.08 2.58
N TYR A 55 1.82 -10.58 3.02
CA TYR A 55 2.13 -12.01 2.96
C TYR A 55 1.17 -12.84 3.83
N ALA A 56 0.88 -12.36 5.04
CA ALA A 56 -0.07 -13.03 5.94
C ALA A 56 -1.51 -13.06 5.37
N ASP A 57 -1.93 -12.02 4.65
CA ASP A 57 -3.24 -11.91 3.98
C ASP A 57 -3.23 -12.59 2.58
N ASN A 58 -2.29 -13.50 2.33
CA ASN A 58 -2.12 -14.29 1.09
C ASN A 58 -2.07 -13.44 -0.20
N ALA A 59 -1.51 -12.24 -0.14
CA ALA A 59 -1.27 -11.44 -1.35
C ALA A 59 -0.23 -12.12 -2.25
N SER A 60 -0.53 -12.24 -3.54
CA SER A 60 0.44 -12.79 -4.49
C SER A 60 1.62 -11.85 -4.67
N LEU A 61 2.82 -12.41 -4.89
CA LEU A 61 4.04 -11.65 -5.13
C LEU A 61 3.89 -10.63 -6.27
N VAL A 62 3.19 -11.03 -7.34
CA VAL A 62 2.92 -10.17 -8.50
C VAL A 62 2.09 -8.95 -8.09
N SER A 63 1.06 -9.13 -7.26
CA SER A 63 0.22 -8.02 -6.78
C SER A 63 0.96 -7.13 -5.79
N ILE A 64 1.78 -7.71 -4.91
CA ILE A 64 2.67 -6.96 -4.00
C ILE A 64 3.60 -6.06 -4.82
N GLN A 65 4.31 -6.63 -5.79
CA GLN A 65 5.30 -5.94 -6.59
C GLN A 65 4.72 -4.83 -7.45
N ASN A 66 3.58 -5.09 -8.09
CA ASN A 66 3.05 -4.20 -9.13
C ASN A 66 2.05 -3.19 -8.61
N PHE A 67 1.42 -3.44 -7.46
CA PHE A 67 0.34 -2.58 -6.96
C PHE A 67 0.47 -2.24 -5.48
N TYR A 68 0.49 -3.22 -4.58
CA TYR A 68 0.36 -2.92 -3.15
C TYR A 68 1.56 -2.16 -2.59
N LEU A 69 2.77 -2.67 -2.80
CA LEU A 69 3.98 -2.01 -2.31
C LEU A 69 4.24 -0.68 -3.03
N PRO A 70 4.10 -0.56 -4.37
CA PRO A 70 4.17 0.72 -5.03
C PRO A 70 3.20 1.74 -4.44
N ILE A 71 1.90 1.43 -4.34
CA ILE A 71 0.90 2.43 -3.93
C ILE A 71 1.13 2.91 -2.50
N ALA A 72 1.36 1.98 -1.55
CA ALA A 72 1.70 2.37 -0.18
C ALA A 72 2.97 3.25 -0.13
N GLY A 73 4.01 2.87 -0.89
CA GLY A 73 5.24 3.67 -0.94
C GLY A 73 5.04 5.04 -1.59
N HIS A 74 4.18 5.19 -2.60
CA HIS A 74 3.85 6.51 -3.15
C HIS A 74 3.15 7.38 -2.12
N ILE A 75 2.18 6.83 -1.36
CA ILE A 75 1.47 7.58 -0.31
C ILE A 75 2.47 8.11 0.72
N LEU A 76 3.34 7.25 1.25
CA LEU A 76 4.37 7.65 2.22
C LEU A 76 5.41 8.60 1.62
N GLY A 77 5.73 8.44 0.33
CA GLY A 77 6.65 9.30 -0.39
C GLY A 77 6.12 10.70 -0.69
N TYR A 78 4.80 10.90 -0.70
CA TYR A 78 4.19 12.22 -0.76
C TYR A 78 3.93 12.82 0.63
N HIS A 79 3.80 11.99 1.67
CA HIS A 79 3.47 12.41 3.03
C HIS A 79 4.63 12.09 3.97
N LEU A 80 5.61 13.00 4.02
CA LEU A 80 6.83 12.86 4.83
C LEU A 80 6.61 13.11 6.33
N GLN A 81 5.37 13.32 6.74
CA GLN A 81 5.02 13.39 8.16
C GLN A 81 4.89 11.95 8.73
N PRO A 82 5.08 11.79 10.05
CA PRO A 82 4.73 10.58 10.78
C PRO A 82 3.40 9.94 10.35
N HIS A 83 3.39 8.64 10.09
CA HIS A 83 2.20 7.94 9.61
C HIS A 83 0.96 7.99 10.52
N PRO A 84 1.04 8.26 11.84
CA PRO A 84 -0.15 8.47 12.66
C PRO A 84 -0.99 9.68 12.21
N THR A 85 -0.37 10.73 11.65
CA THR A 85 -1.07 11.95 11.22
C THR A 85 -1.56 11.88 9.77
N LEU A 86 -1.25 10.79 9.05
CA LEU A 86 -1.65 10.61 7.66
C LEU A 86 -3.18 10.49 7.55
N ASP A 87 -3.81 11.44 6.86
CA ASP A 87 -5.17 11.26 6.35
C ASP A 87 -5.14 10.24 5.22
N LEU A 88 -5.92 9.17 5.36
CA LEU A 88 -5.88 8.05 4.44
C LEU A 88 -6.62 8.33 3.13
N GLU A 89 -7.58 9.25 3.11
CA GLU A 89 -8.34 9.59 1.91
C GLU A 89 -7.62 10.70 1.14
N GLU A 90 -7.27 11.80 1.81
CA GLU A 90 -6.52 12.91 1.21
C GLU A 90 -5.12 12.45 0.77
N GLY A 91 -4.53 11.53 1.54
CA GLY A 91 -3.19 11.01 1.29
C GLY A 91 -3.04 10.25 -0.03
N PHE A 92 -4.15 9.84 -0.66
CA PHE A 92 -4.13 9.12 -1.93
C PHE A 92 -4.23 10.02 -3.15
N GLN A 93 -4.77 11.24 -3.02
CA GLN A 93 -4.99 12.12 -4.18
C GLN A 93 -3.69 12.45 -4.94
N PRO A 94 -2.55 12.80 -4.28
CA PRO A 94 -1.30 13.04 -5.00
C PRO A 94 -0.79 11.83 -5.79
N VAL A 95 -1.11 10.62 -5.33
CA VAL A 95 -0.75 9.36 -6.03
C VAL A 95 -1.59 9.19 -7.29
N LEU A 96 -2.89 9.50 -7.23
CA LEU A 96 -3.76 9.46 -8.40
C LEU A 96 -3.32 10.47 -9.45
N ASP A 97 -3.04 11.71 -9.03
CA ASP A 97 -2.57 12.78 -9.92
C ASP A 97 -1.27 12.35 -10.63
N TYR A 98 -0.32 11.78 -9.87
CA TYR A 98 0.91 11.21 -10.41
C TYR A 98 0.64 10.12 -11.44
N LEU A 99 -0.22 9.15 -11.15
CA LEU A 99 -0.52 8.05 -12.08
C LEU A 99 -1.23 8.55 -13.35
N GLN A 100 -2.12 9.52 -13.23
CA GLN A 100 -2.77 10.16 -14.37
C GLN A 100 -1.77 10.94 -15.23
N ALA A 101 -0.84 11.68 -14.62
CA ALA A 101 0.23 12.38 -15.33
C ALA A 101 1.16 11.41 -16.09
N LYS A 102 1.31 10.18 -15.59
CA LYS A 102 2.00 9.09 -16.28
C LYS A 102 1.20 8.43 -17.40
N GLN A 103 -0.05 8.84 -17.60
CA GLN A 103 -0.95 8.28 -18.60
C GLN A 103 -1.11 6.76 -18.46
N VAL A 104 -1.18 6.26 -17.22
CA VAL A 104 -1.46 4.84 -16.99
C VAL A 104 -2.89 4.52 -17.44
N SER A 105 -3.14 3.27 -17.80
CA SER A 105 -4.48 2.85 -18.25
C SER A 105 -5.52 2.92 -17.13
N GLN A 106 -6.81 3.03 -17.48
CA GLN A 106 -7.92 3.01 -16.52
C GLN A 106 -7.86 1.79 -15.60
N ARG A 107 -7.54 0.62 -16.15
CA ARG A 107 -7.34 -0.61 -15.38
C ARG A 107 -6.27 -0.45 -14.29
N TRP A 108 -5.21 0.31 -14.57
CA TRP A 108 -4.14 0.54 -13.60
C TRP A 108 -4.61 1.49 -12.49
N LEU A 109 -5.41 2.51 -12.82
CA LEU A 109 -6.07 3.37 -11.83
C LEU A 109 -7.01 2.56 -10.93
N ASP A 110 -7.82 1.68 -11.50
CA ASP A 110 -8.72 0.81 -10.72
C ASP A 110 -7.94 -0.10 -9.75
N MET A 111 -6.80 -0.63 -10.20
CA MET A 111 -5.90 -1.41 -9.35
C MET A 111 -5.23 -0.56 -8.28
N ALA A 112 -4.90 0.71 -8.57
CA ALA A 112 -4.38 1.65 -7.59
C ALA A 112 -5.40 1.92 -6.47
N HIS A 113 -6.68 2.15 -6.81
CA HIS A 113 -7.75 2.28 -5.82
C HIS A 113 -7.93 1.02 -4.96
N ARG A 114 -7.83 -0.17 -5.54
CA ARG A 114 -7.90 -1.44 -4.78
C ARG A 114 -6.71 -1.58 -3.84
N ALA A 115 -5.51 -1.22 -4.30
CA ALA A 115 -4.31 -1.26 -3.49
C ALA A 115 -4.36 -0.26 -2.34
N HIS A 116 -4.82 0.97 -2.60
CA HIS A 116 -5.07 1.99 -1.59
C HIS A 116 -6.06 1.51 -0.53
N ASN A 117 -7.21 0.96 -0.93
CA ASN A 117 -8.17 0.39 0.01
C ASN A 117 -7.57 -0.72 0.89
N ARG A 118 -6.67 -1.52 0.33
CA ARG A 118 -5.97 -2.57 1.08
C ARG A 118 -4.97 -1.97 2.08
N PHE A 119 -4.23 -0.94 1.69
CA PHE A 119 -3.36 -0.19 2.60
C PHE A 119 -4.16 0.51 3.70
N ARG A 120 -5.32 1.10 3.37
CA ARG A 120 -6.25 1.71 4.33
C ARG A 120 -6.74 0.71 5.37
N ARG A 121 -7.11 -0.51 4.96
CA ARG A 121 -7.48 -1.61 5.89
C ARG A 121 -6.34 -1.94 6.86
N PHE A 122 -5.12 -2.04 6.34
CA PHE A 122 -3.94 -2.25 7.19
C PHE A 122 -3.74 -1.10 8.17
N MET A 123 -3.80 0.16 7.70
CA MET A 123 -3.65 1.33 8.56
C MET A 123 -4.70 1.42 9.67
N HIS A 124 -5.95 1.03 9.38
CA HIS A 124 -6.99 0.92 10.42
C HIS A 124 -6.64 -0.16 11.46
N GLN A 125 -6.09 -1.30 11.04
CA GLN A 125 -5.60 -2.34 11.99
C GLN A 125 -4.44 -1.84 12.84
N GLU A 126 -3.44 -1.21 12.22
CA GLU A 126 -2.27 -0.63 12.92
C GLU A 126 -2.68 0.43 13.94
N ARG A 127 -3.74 1.19 13.67
CA ARG A 127 -4.29 2.23 14.57
C ARG A 127 -5.26 1.67 15.63
N GLY A 128 -5.49 0.36 15.67
CA GLY A 128 -6.47 -0.26 16.57
C GLY A 128 -7.93 0.05 16.22
N LEU A 129 -8.19 0.58 15.02
CA LEU A 129 -9.53 0.94 14.53
C LEU A 129 -10.20 -0.19 13.74
N ALA A 130 -9.56 -1.34 13.59
CA ALA A 130 -10.16 -2.51 12.96
C ALA A 130 -11.19 -3.14 13.90
N GLN A 131 -12.41 -2.62 13.85
CA GLN A 131 -13.57 -3.24 14.46
C GLN A 131 -14.12 -4.31 13.52
N LEU A 132 -14.46 -5.48 14.09
CA LEU A 132 -15.38 -6.39 13.42
C LEU A 132 -16.69 -5.62 13.19
N PRO A 133 -17.27 -5.65 11.99
CA PRO A 133 -18.64 -5.19 11.79
C PRO A 133 -19.52 -5.79 12.89
N ASP A 134 -20.40 -5.02 13.52
CA ASP A 134 -21.27 -5.54 14.60
C ASP A 134 -22.05 -6.79 14.15
N THR A 135 -22.33 -6.90 12.85
CA THR A 135 -22.97 -8.05 12.19
C THR A 135 -22.12 -9.33 12.15
N LEU A 136 -20.83 -9.26 12.49
CA LEU A 136 -19.89 -10.39 12.61
C LEU A 136 -19.42 -10.61 14.05
N GLN A 137 -19.87 -9.81 15.02
CA GLN A 137 -19.54 -10.04 16.43
C GLN A 137 -20.32 -11.22 17.02
N ASP A 138 -21.50 -11.55 16.46
CA ASP A 138 -22.21 -12.81 16.72
C ASP A 138 -22.35 -13.64 15.44
N LEU A 139 -21.40 -14.55 15.21
CA LEU A 139 -21.42 -15.50 14.10
C LEU A 139 -22.24 -16.75 14.40
N SER A 140 -22.73 -16.94 15.63
CA SER A 140 -23.40 -18.15 16.08
C SER A 140 -24.60 -18.54 15.20
N PRO A 141 -25.47 -17.61 14.75
CA PRO A 141 -26.60 -17.94 13.86
C PRO A 141 -26.17 -18.31 12.43
N ARG A 142 -25.01 -17.82 11.97
CA ARG A 142 -24.46 -18.13 10.64
C ARG A 142 -23.75 -19.47 10.62
N LEU A 143 -23.02 -19.80 11.68
CA LEU A 143 -22.26 -21.04 11.78
C LEU A 143 -23.15 -22.28 11.99
N LYS A 144 -24.29 -22.13 12.67
CA LYS A 144 -25.30 -23.21 12.79
C LYS A 144 -25.78 -23.77 11.45
N ARG A 145 -25.77 -22.97 10.38
CA ARG A 145 -26.21 -23.38 9.03
C ARG A 145 -25.23 -24.29 8.28
N TYR A 146 -24.05 -24.54 8.87
CA TYR A 146 -23.02 -25.41 8.31
C TYR A 146 -22.73 -26.62 9.22
N GLN A 147 -23.59 -26.88 10.21
CA GLN A 147 -23.50 -28.01 11.14
C GLN A 147 -24.54 -29.10 10.85
N ASP A 148 -25.33 -28.95 9.77
CA ASP A 148 -26.21 -29.95 9.18
C ASP A 148 -25.59 -30.50 7.89
#